data_AF-A0A087D5P0-F1
#
_entry.id   AF-A0A087D5P0-F1
#
_cell.length_a   1.000
_cell.length_b   1.000
_cell.length_c   1.000
_cell.angle_alpha   90.00
_cell.angle_beta   90.00
_cell.angle_gamma   90.00
#
_symmetry.space_group_name_H-M   'P 1'
#
loop_
_entity.id
_entity.type
_entity.pdbx_description
1 polymer ?
#
loop_
_entity_poly.entity_id
_entity_poly.type
_entity_poly.pdbx_seq_one_letter_code
_entity_poly.pdbx_strand_id
1 'polypeptide(L)'
;MSNVEDNNIESIRRINRSAIRSDGTVKTFKEQLLEFEYGYYNATLPFIVLPNSAPLLQAGAGNYPIVMSPGILRKLKDKHSIYLEDIAELPSMIKDNNVLMLDSYTYRNGGLCMYLDKTGANDIPLFAAFHLDKKAGLTSINQFRSIYERDNIEHTILTVWNEGLSLYPNEKTEGWIQSFGLQLPDDISSLLEGEYRSISKNGTIPDNPILSGIDSLCRHEACDPADPLNLAGSPAPSITR
;
A
#
# COMPACT_ATOMS: atom_id res chain seq x y z
N MET A 1 9.65 -8.82 21.18
CA MET A 1 9.10 -8.57 19.84
C MET A 1 10.23 -8.83 18.86
N SER A 2 10.31 -10.02 18.25
CA SER A 2 11.20 -10.18 17.09
C SER A 2 10.68 -9.24 16.00
N ASN A 3 11.52 -8.30 15.55
CA ASN A 3 11.07 -7.23 14.66
C ASN A 3 10.53 -7.84 13.37
N VAL A 4 9.35 -7.38 12.93
CA VAL A 4 8.73 -7.81 11.67
C VAL A 4 9.69 -7.63 10.48
N GLU A 5 10.55 -6.62 10.56
CA GLU A 5 11.64 -6.38 9.61
C GLU A 5 12.65 -7.53 9.56
N ASP A 6 13.11 -8.03 10.71
CA ASP A 6 14.05 -9.16 10.78
C ASP A 6 13.45 -10.43 10.15
N ASN A 7 12.15 -10.67 10.39
CA ASN A 7 11.42 -11.79 9.78
C ASN A 7 11.31 -11.65 8.26
N ASN A 8 11.14 -10.44 7.75
CA ASN A 8 11.07 -10.17 6.32
C ASN A 8 12.44 -10.30 5.65
N ILE A 9 13.53 -9.86 6.30
CA ILE A 9 14.90 -10.06 5.80
C ILE A 9 15.23 -11.55 5.69
N GLU A 10 14.88 -12.35 6.70
CA GLU A 10 15.09 -13.80 6.64
C GLU A 10 14.23 -14.46 5.56
N SER A 11 12.98 -14.00 5.39
CA SER A 11 12.11 -14.42 4.29
C SER A 11 12.75 -14.13 2.93
N ILE A 12 13.29 -12.92 2.74
CA ILE A 12 14.00 -12.52 1.51
C ILE A 12 15.23 -13.39 1.31
N ARG A 13 16.01 -13.68 2.36
CA ARG A 13 17.19 -14.54 2.28
C ARG A 13 16.86 -15.95 1.76
N ARG A 14 15.68 -16.47 2.09
CA ARG A 14 15.16 -17.77 1.59
C ARG A 14 14.65 -17.68 0.15
N ILE A 15 14.04 -16.56 -0.23
CA ILE A 15 13.51 -16.31 -1.57
C ILE A 15 14.63 -16.06 -2.59
N ASN A 16 15.51 -15.11 -2.26
CA ASN A 16 16.63 -14.69 -3.10
C ASN A 16 17.76 -14.14 -2.22
N ARG A 17 18.69 -15.00 -1.82
CA ARG A 17 19.86 -14.62 -1.02
C ARG A 17 20.73 -13.53 -1.68
N SER A 18 20.80 -13.51 -3.02
CA SER A 18 21.61 -12.53 -3.75
C SER A 18 21.06 -11.10 -3.68
N ALA A 19 19.79 -10.94 -3.28
CA ALA A 19 19.19 -9.63 -3.02
C ALA A 19 19.61 -9.03 -1.67
N ILE A 20 20.32 -9.77 -0.81
CA ILE A 20 20.87 -9.26 0.45
C ILE A 20 22.31 -8.83 0.25
N ARG A 21 22.64 -7.59 0.62
CA ARG A 21 24.00 -7.05 0.63
C ARG A 21 24.83 -7.63 1.78
N SER A 22 26.14 -7.41 1.72
CA SER A 22 27.08 -7.83 2.77
C SER A 22 26.79 -7.21 4.14
N ASP A 23 26.22 -6.00 4.17
CA ASP A 23 25.80 -5.29 5.40
C ASP A 23 24.45 -5.76 5.97
N GLY A 24 23.79 -6.73 5.32
CA GLY A 24 22.49 -7.25 5.72
C GLY A 24 21.28 -6.51 5.16
N THR A 25 21.48 -5.41 4.43
CA THR A 25 20.38 -4.66 3.79
C THR A 25 19.91 -5.31 2.49
N VAL A 26 18.68 -5.00 2.06
CA VAL A 26 18.13 -5.49 0.79
C VAL A 26 18.54 -4.55 -0.34
N LYS A 27 19.05 -5.10 -1.45
CA LYS A 27 19.28 -4.35 -2.69
C LYS A 27 17.98 -3.69 -3.15
N THR A 28 18.06 -2.45 -3.60
CA THR A 28 16.93 -1.78 -4.23
C THR A 28 16.48 -2.56 -5.46
N PHE A 29 15.22 -2.37 -5.83
CA PHE A 29 14.69 -2.99 -7.04
C PHE A 29 15.49 -2.56 -8.28
N LYS A 30 15.86 -1.28 -8.37
CA LYS A 30 16.70 -0.73 -9.45
C LYS A 30 18.06 -1.42 -9.56
N GLU A 31 18.77 -1.65 -8.46
CA GLU A 31 20.05 -2.38 -8.51
C GLU A 31 19.86 -3.81 -9.00
N GLN A 32 18.82 -4.52 -8.54
CA GLN A 32 18.55 -5.87 -9.01
C GLN A 32 18.22 -5.90 -10.52
N LEU A 33 17.50 -4.88 -11.03
CA LEU A 33 17.24 -4.71 -12.46
C LEU A 33 18.53 -4.46 -13.26
N LEU A 34 19.43 -3.63 -12.76
CA LEU A 34 20.74 -3.39 -13.40
C LEU A 34 21.58 -4.67 -13.43
N GLU A 35 21.62 -5.44 -12.33
CA GLU A 35 22.29 -6.74 -12.31
C GLU A 35 21.69 -7.71 -13.33
N PHE A 36 20.38 -7.64 -13.57
CA PHE A 36 19.71 -8.43 -14.60
C PHE A 36 20.12 -8.00 -16.00
N GLU A 37 20.15 -6.69 -16.28
CA GLU A 37 20.55 -6.15 -17.58
C GLU A 37 22.01 -6.49 -17.92
N TYR A 38 22.90 -6.45 -16.93
CA TYR A 38 24.31 -6.81 -17.10
C TYR A 38 24.60 -8.33 -17.04
N GLY A 39 23.58 -9.17 -16.84
CA GLY A 39 23.71 -10.63 -16.81
C GLY A 39 24.31 -11.21 -15.52
N TYR A 40 24.41 -10.42 -14.46
CA TYR A 40 24.88 -10.86 -13.14
C TYR A 40 23.75 -11.42 -12.25
N TYR A 41 22.50 -11.22 -12.62
CA TYR A 41 21.33 -11.68 -11.86
C TYR A 41 20.91 -13.11 -12.24
N ASN A 42 20.61 -13.94 -11.24
CA ASN A 42 20.05 -15.27 -11.47
C ASN A 42 18.56 -15.19 -11.85
N ALA A 43 18.27 -15.27 -13.15
CA ALA A 43 16.92 -15.16 -13.72
C ALA A 43 15.93 -16.29 -13.35
N THR A 44 16.34 -17.27 -12.53
CA THR A 44 15.43 -18.26 -11.92
C THR A 44 14.83 -17.77 -10.61
N LEU A 45 15.41 -16.74 -9.99
CA LEU A 45 14.97 -16.17 -8.71
C LEU A 45 14.10 -14.92 -8.92
N PRO A 46 13.08 -14.70 -8.06
CA PRO A 46 12.25 -13.51 -8.15
C PRO A 46 13.00 -12.27 -7.64
N PHE A 47 12.66 -11.13 -8.24
CA PHE A 47 13.07 -9.82 -7.78
C PHE A 47 12.32 -9.44 -6.51
N ILE A 48 12.98 -8.74 -5.61
CA ILE A 48 12.34 -8.10 -4.46
C ILE A 48 11.94 -6.69 -4.86
N VAL A 49 10.65 -6.45 -5.05
CA VAL A 49 10.10 -5.12 -5.39
C VAL A 49 10.05 -4.24 -4.15
N LEU A 50 9.48 -4.78 -3.07
CA LEU A 50 9.47 -4.15 -1.75
C LEU A 50 9.78 -5.18 -0.66
N PRO A 51 10.56 -4.81 0.37
CA PRO A 51 10.92 -5.73 1.45
C PRO A 51 9.74 -6.07 2.37
N ASN A 52 8.68 -5.27 2.35
CA ASN A 52 7.45 -5.46 3.11
C ASN A 52 6.25 -4.97 2.28
N SER A 53 5.03 -5.26 2.75
CA SER A 53 3.78 -4.94 2.03
C SER A 53 2.94 -3.93 2.80
N ALA A 54 3.57 -2.96 3.46
CA ALA A 54 2.85 -1.89 4.17
C ALA A 54 1.74 -1.23 3.30
N PRO A 55 1.96 -0.93 2.00
CA PRO A 55 0.92 -0.35 1.14
C PRO A 55 -0.31 -1.24 0.91
N LEU A 56 -0.21 -2.55 1.16
CA LEU A 56 -1.27 -3.53 0.89
C LEU A 56 -2.03 -3.96 2.17
N LEU A 57 -1.60 -3.49 3.35
CA LEU A 57 -2.19 -3.90 4.64
C LEU A 57 -3.65 -3.49 4.80
N GLN A 58 -4.05 -2.39 4.15
CA GLN A 58 -5.43 -1.95 4.14
C GLN A 58 -6.35 -3.02 3.55
N ALA A 59 -5.89 -3.71 2.50
CA ALA A 59 -6.60 -4.79 1.82
C ALA A 59 -6.50 -6.15 2.55
N GLY A 60 -6.02 -6.17 3.79
CA GLY A 60 -5.90 -7.39 4.60
C GLY A 60 -4.72 -8.29 4.23
N ALA A 61 -3.80 -7.84 3.39
CA ALA A 61 -2.60 -8.61 3.04
C ALA A 61 -1.70 -8.84 4.27
N GLY A 62 -1.05 -9.99 4.34
CA GLY A 62 0.05 -10.21 5.28
C GLY A 62 1.23 -9.29 4.98
N ASN A 63 1.96 -8.87 6.02
CA ASN A 63 3.12 -7.98 5.87
C ASN A 63 4.38 -8.72 5.35
N TYR A 64 4.28 -9.30 4.17
CA TYR A 64 5.33 -10.08 3.52
C TYR A 64 6.09 -9.26 2.46
N PRO A 65 7.24 -9.73 1.95
CA PRO A 65 7.90 -9.08 0.81
C PRO A 65 7.01 -9.09 -0.44
N ILE A 66 7.04 -7.98 -1.21
CA ILE A 66 6.46 -7.94 -2.56
C ILE A 66 7.52 -8.39 -3.55
N VAL A 67 7.21 -9.41 -4.33
CA VAL A 67 8.15 -10.00 -5.29
C VAL A 67 7.59 -9.99 -6.71
N MET A 68 8.50 -9.94 -7.69
CA MET A 68 8.18 -10.02 -9.11
C MET A 68 9.00 -11.12 -9.77
N SER A 69 8.35 -11.99 -10.55
CA SER A 69 9.07 -13.02 -11.31
C SER A 69 9.78 -12.41 -12.54
N PRO A 70 10.94 -12.95 -12.97
CA PRO A 70 11.61 -12.46 -14.18
C PRO A 70 10.77 -12.61 -15.46
N GLY A 71 9.80 -13.52 -15.48
CA GLY A 71 8.84 -13.64 -16.59
C GLY A 71 7.91 -12.42 -16.72
N ILE A 72 7.62 -11.73 -15.62
CA ILE A 72 6.82 -10.48 -15.65
C ILE A 72 7.68 -9.35 -16.21
N LEU A 73 8.95 -9.22 -15.76
CA LEU A 73 9.89 -8.24 -16.30
C LEU A 73 10.01 -8.36 -17.83
N ARG A 74 10.22 -9.59 -18.34
CA ARG A 74 10.27 -9.84 -19.79
C ARG A 74 8.99 -9.41 -20.50
N LYS A 75 7.81 -9.69 -19.92
CA LYS A 75 6.54 -9.23 -20.50
C LYS A 75 6.44 -7.71 -20.55
N LEU A 76 6.88 -7.00 -19.51
CA LEU A 76 6.86 -5.53 -19.48
C LEU A 76 7.79 -4.94 -20.55
N LYS A 77 9.00 -5.48 -20.70
CA LYS A 77 9.95 -5.06 -21.74
C LYS A 77 9.44 -5.40 -23.16
N ASP A 78 9.06 -6.66 -23.39
CA ASP A 78 8.84 -7.19 -24.74
C ASP A 78 7.45 -6.89 -25.31
N LYS A 79 6.41 -6.84 -24.47
CA LYS A 79 5.01 -6.68 -24.93
C LYS A 79 4.49 -5.25 -24.82
N HIS A 80 4.98 -4.50 -23.84
CA HIS A 80 4.46 -3.17 -23.54
C HIS A 80 5.46 -2.06 -23.87
N SER A 81 6.66 -2.39 -24.37
CA SER A 81 7.73 -1.44 -24.69
C SER A 81 8.02 -0.47 -23.54
N ILE A 82 7.87 -0.93 -22.29
CA ILE A 82 8.12 -0.11 -21.10
C ILE A 82 9.62 -0.11 -20.84
N TYR A 83 10.21 1.07 -20.68
CA TYR A 83 11.64 1.20 -20.43
C TYR A 83 11.99 0.73 -19.01
N LEU A 84 13.23 0.25 -18.84
CA LEU A 84 13.68 -0.26 -17.55
C LEU A 84 13.63 0.81 -16.45
N GLU A 85 13.82 2.08 -16.82
CA GLU A 85 13.66 3.23 -15.93
C GLU A 85 12.25 3.36 -15.37
N ASP A 86 11.22 3.22 -16.20
CA ASP A 86 9.82 3.23 -15.77
C ASP A 86 9.49 2.03 -14.88
N ILE A 87 10.04 0.85 -15.22
CA ILE A 87 9.88 -0.36 -14.40
C ILE A 87 10.54 -0.16 -13.04
N ALA A 88 11.70 0.49 -12.99
CA ALA A 88 12.43 0.73 -11.74
C ALA A 88 11.64 1.59 -10.74
N GLU A 89 10.65 2.36 -11.21
CA GLU A 89 9.72 3.14 -10.39
C GLU A 89 8.58 2.32 -9.78
N LEU A 90 8.44 1.02 -10.08
CA LEU A 90 7.40 0.19 -9.46
C LEU A 90 7.31 0.31 -7.92
N PRO A 91 8.42 0.34 -7.15
CA PRO A 91 8.35 0.51 -5.70
C PRO A 91 7.74 1.84 -5.25
N SER A 92 8.08 2.96 -5.92
CA SER A 92 7.54 4.29 -5.62
C SER A 92 6.07 4.37 -6.06
N MET A 93 5.74 3.84 -7.24
CA MET A 93 4.36 3.74 -7.73
C MET A 93 3.45 3.02 -6.72
N ILE A 94 3.87 1.85 -6.21
CA ILE A 94 3.07 1.06 -5.26
C ILE A 94 2.87 1.78 -3.92
N LYS A 95 3.90 2.52 -3.46
CA LYS A 95 3.86 3.21 -2.16
C LYS A 95 3.13 4.54 -2.21
N ASP A 96 3.46 5.33 -3.21
CA ASP A 96 3.23 6.77 -3.20
C ASP A 96 2.14 7.17 -4.19
N ASN A 97 1.85 6.36 -5.20
CA ASN A 97 0.83 6.65 -6.21
C ASN A 97 -0.45 5.83 -6.06
N ASN A 98 -0.59 4.94 -5.07
CA ASN A 98 -1.86 4.24 -4.84
C ASN A 98 -3.00 5.22 -4.55
N VAL A 99 -4.08 5.17 -5.35
CA VAL A 99 -5.28 6.02 -5.15
C VAL A 99 -6.53 5.23 -4.84
N LEU A 100 -6.58 3.94 -5.18
CA LEU A 100 -7.71 3.06 -4.91
C LEU A 100 -7.28 1.62 -5.10
N MET A 101 -7.46 0.77 -4.10
CA MET A 101 -7.33 -0.68 -4.29
C MET A 101 -8.70 -1.33 -4.36
N LEU A 102 -8.74 -2.50 -4.99
CA LEU A 102 -9.96 -3.30 -5.15
C LEU A 102 -9.65 -4.78 -5.22
N ASP A 103 -10.54 -5.59 -4.69
CA ASP A 103 -10.51 -7.04 -4.87
C ASP A 103 -10.59 -7.41 -6.36
N SER A 104 -9.79 -8.38 -6.79
CA SER A 104 -9.81 -8.84 -8.18
C SER A 104 -11.01 -9.74 -8.44
N TYR A 105 -11.97 -9.24 -9.22
CA TYR A 105 -13.11 -10.05 -9.68
C TYR A 105 -12.70 -11.23 -10.59
N THR A 106 -11.55 -11.12 -11.28
CA THR A 106 -10.99 -12.19 -12.12
C THR A 106 -10.13 -13.21 -11.37
N TYR A 107 -9.61 -12.84 -10.20
CA TYR A 107 -8.78 -13.72 -9.37
C TYR A 107 -9.27 -13.64 -7.92
N ARG A 108 -10.41 -14.28 -7.65
CA ARG A 108 -11.18 -14.10 -6.41
C ARG A 108 -10.48 -14.53 -5.12
N ASN A 109 -9.49 -15.43 -5.21
CA ASN A 109 -8.81 -15.98 -4.04
C ASN A 109 -7.45 -15.30 -3.84
N GLY A 110 -7.47 -14.15 -3.18
CA GLY A 110 -6.27 -13.36 -2.86
C GLY A 110 -5.76 -12.53 -4.03
N GLY A 111 -6.64 -12.08 -4.93
CA GLY A 111 -6.28 -11.12 -5.97
C GLY A 111 -6.59 -9.72 -5.52
N LEU A 112 -5.61 -8.83 -5.67
CA LEU A 112 -5.76 -7.41 -5.38
C LEU A 112 -5.34 -6.62 -6.60
N CYS A 113 -6.09 -5.57 -6.91
CA CYS A 113 -5.71 -4.60 -7.91
C CYS A 113 -5.63 -3.20 -7.31
N MET A 114 -4.91 -2.31 -7.99
CA MET A 114 -4.60 -0.97 -7.52
C MET A 114 -4.59 -0.02 -8.70
N TYR A 115 -5.41 1.03 -8.65
CA TYR A 115 -5.24 2.20 -9.50
C TYR A 115 -4.13 3.10 -8.95
N LEU A 116 -3.38 3.71 -9.87
CA LEU A 116 -2.27 4.59 -9.56
C LEU A 116 -2.56 6.01 -10.07
N ASP A 117 -2.09 7.01 -9.32
CA ASP A 117 -2.00 8.42 -9.74
C ASP A 117 -0.84 8.63 -10.74
N LYS A 118 -0.86 7.83 -11.80
CA LYS A 118 0.04 7.90 -12.94
C LYS A 118 -0.69 7.36 -14.16
N THR A 119 -0.44 7.97 -15.30
CA THR A 119 -0.94 7.51 -16.59
C THR A 119 0.17 6.81 -17.38
N GLY A 120 -0.23 5.92 -18.28
CA GLY A 120 0.68 5.39 -19.30
C GLY A 120 0.76 6.31 -20.53
N ALA A 121 1.30 5.79 -21.63
CA ALA A 121 1.53 6.53 -22.86
C ALA A 121 0.26 7.05 -23.56
N ASN A 122 -0.92 6.49 -23.24
CA ASN A 122 -2.21 6.86 -23.82
C ASN A 122 -3.04 7.76 -22.88
N ASP A 123 -2.43 8.36 -21.86
CA ASP A 123 -3.11 9.14 -20.81
C ASP A 123 -4.17 8.35 -20.02
N ILE A 124 -4.06 7.02 -20.03
CA ILE A 124 -4.92 6.11 -19.29
C ILE A 124 -4.26 5.76 -17.95
N PRO A 125 -5.00 5.72 -16.82
CA PRO A 125 -4.45 5.35 -15.52
C PRO A 125 -3.77 3.98 -15.52
N LEU A 126 -2.65 3.90 -14.81
CA LEU A 126 -1.97 2.65 -14.57
C LEU A 126 -2.71 1.83 -13.51
N PHE A 127 -2.78 0.54 -13.76
CA PHE A 127 -3.47 -0.44 -12.94
C PHE A 127 -2.55 -1.62 -12.64
N ALA A 128 -2.19 -1.76 -11.38
CA ALA A 128 -1.34 -2.83 -10.88
C ALA A 128 -2.17 -3.99 -10.34
N ALA A 129 -1.68 -5.22 -10.50
CA ALA A 129 -2.32 -6.42 -9.98
C ALA A 129 -1.35 -7.27 -9.16
N PHE A 130 -1.88 -7.89 -8.11
CA PHE A 130 -1.15 -8.68 -7.13
C PHE A 130 -1.88 -9.99 -6.83
N HIS A 131 -1.10 -11.02 -6.48
CA HIS A 131 -1.61 -12.18 -5.75
C HIS A 131 -1.07 -12.14 -4.33
N LEU A 132 -1.96 -12.04 -3.35
CA LEU A 132 -1.64 -11.90 -1.94
C LEU A 132 -1.34 -13.24 -1.27
N ASP A 133 -0.51 -13.19 -0.22
CA ASP A 133 -0.22 -14.26 0.73
C ASP A 133 0.12 -15.63 0.10
N LYS A 134 0.74 -15.61 -1.08
CA LYS A 134 1.19 -16.79 -1.80
C LYS A 134 2.30 -17.50 -1.01
N LYS A 135 2.23 -18.83 -0.94
CA LYS A 135 3.34 -19.64 -0.43
C LYS A 135 4.42 -19.80 -1.49
N ALA A 136 5.66 -19.49 -1.12
CA ALA A 136 6.87 -19.76 -1.86
C ALA A 136 7.78 -20.64 -0.99
N GLY A 137 7.65 -21.96 -1.11
CA GLY A 137 8.25 -22.90 -0.18
C GLY A 137 7.69 -22.71 1.24
N LEU A 138 8.58 -22.47 2.21
CA LEU A 138 8.23 -22.24 3.62
C LEU A 138 7.92 -20.78 3.95
N THR A 139 8.01 -19.88 2.98
CA THR A 139 7.83 -18.44 3.15
C THR A 139 6.55 -17.97 2.48
N SER A 140 5.89 -16.95 3.04
CA SER A 140 4.78 -16.26 2.38
C SER A 140 5.28 -15.01 1.65
N ILE A 141 4.67 -14.68 0.52
CA ILE A 141 4.98 -13.51 -0.31
C ILE A 141 3.69 -12.85 -0.81
N ASN A 142 3.78 -11.56 -1.11
CA ASN A 142 2.83 -10.91 -2.01
C ASN A 142 3.48 -10.84 -3.39
N GLN A 143 2.80 -11.33 -4.42
CA GLN A 143 3.36 -11.41 -5.76
C GLN A 143 2.78 -10.31 -6.64
N PHE A 144 3.61 -9.38 -7.09
CA PHE A 144 3.25 -8.49 -8.19
C PHE A 144 3.05 -9.31 -9.47
N ARG A 145 1.99 -9.01 -10.24
CA ARG A 145 1.55 -9.79 -11.41
C ARG A 145 1.63 -9.02 -12.71
N SER A 146 1.25 -7.75 -12.70
CA SER A 146 1.23 -6.90 -13.88
C SER A 146 1.03 -5.45 -13.48
N ILE A 147 1.45 -4.55 -14.36
CA ILE A 147 1.01 -3.17 -14.44
C ILE A 147 0.65 -2.92 -15.91
N TYR A 148 -0.48 -2.27 -16.14
CA TYR A 148 -0.96 -1.92 -17.49
C TYR A 148 -1.94 -0.76 -17.40
N GLU A 149 -2.19 -0.09 -18.53
CA GLU A 149 -3.22 0.94 -18.63
C GLU A 149 -4.61 0.32 -18.55
N ARG A 150 -5.48 0.88 -17.70
CA ARG A 150 -6.87 0.42 -17.58
C ARG A 150 -7.83 1.60 -17.70
N ASP A 151 -8.60 1.56 -18.78
CA ASP A 151 -9.71 2.47 -19.02
C ASP A 151 -10.98 2.00 -18.30
N ASN A 152 -12.10 2.70 -18.53
CA ASN A 152 -13.42 2.32 -18.01
C ASN A 152 -13.42 2.10 -16.48
N ILE A 153 -12.89 3.10 -15.77
CA ILE A 153 -12.71 3.08 -14.32
C ILE A 153 -14.04 2.84 -13.60
N GLU A 154 -15.08 3.58 -13.98
CA GLU A 154 -16.44 3.42 -13.44
C GLU A 154 -16.94 1.99 -13.60
N HIS A 155 -16.85 1.42 -14.80
CA HIS A 155 -17.28 0.05 -15.05
C HIS A 155 -16.54 -0.95 -14.16
N THR A 156 -15.23 -0.75 -13.96
CA THR A 156 -14.43 -1.60 -13.08
C THR A 156 -14.90 -1.50 -11.63
N ILE A 157 -15.06 -0.28 -11.10
CA ILE A 157 -15.54 -0.04 -9.73
C ILE A 157 -16.93 -0.65 -9.54
N LEU A 158 -17.85 -0.40 -10.47
CA LEU A 158 -19.21 -0.93 -10.45
C LEU A 158 -19.26 -2.45 -10.54
N THR A 159 -18.37 -3.07 -11.31
CA THR A 159 -18.29 -4.54 -11.39
C THR A 159 -17.89 -5.13 -10.06
N VAL A 160 -16.82 -4.62 -9.44
CA VAL A 160 -16.36 -5.04 -8.10
C VAL A 160 -17.48 -4.87 -7.08
N TRP A 161 -18.11 -3.69 -7.06
CA TRP A 161 -19.23 -3.40 -6.17
C TRP A 161 -20.39 -4.38 -6.35
N ASN A 162 -20.83 -4.60 -7.59
CA ASN A 162 -21.96 -5.47 -7.90
C ASN A 162 -21.68 -6.94 -7.63
N GLU A 163 -20.43 -7.37 -7.70
CA GLU A 163 -20.02 -8.71 -7.29
C GLU A 163 -19.92 -8.88 -5.77
N GLY A 164 -20.16 -7.81 -5.00
CA GLY A 164 -20.05 -7.82 -3.53
C GLY A 164 -18.61 -7.89 -3.03
N LEU A 165 -17.65 -7.51 -3.88
CA LEU A 165 -16.23 -7.46 -3.58
C LEU A 165 -15.85 -6.12 -2.96
N SER A 166 -14.66 -6.06 -2.37
CA SER A 166 -14.22 -4.89 -1.59
C SER A 166 -13.52 -3.85 -2.45
N LEU A 167 -13.79 -2.58 -2.13
CA LEU A 167 -13.02 -1.41 -2.54
C LEU A 167 -12.31 -0.85 -1.31
N TYR A 168 -11.10 -0.35 -1.48
CA TYR A 168 -10.25 0.17 -0.41
C TYR A 168 -9.83 1.61 -0.75
N PRO A 169 -10.68 2.61 -0.42
CA PRO A 169 -10.36 4.01 -0.65
C PRO A 169 -9.30 4.50 0.34
N ASN A 170 -8.53 5.52 -0.03
CA ASN A 170 -7.55 6.18 0.80
C ASN A 170 -7.69 7.70 0.68
N GLU A 171 -6.79 8.46 1.32
CA GLU A 171 -6.84 9.92 1.35
C GLU A 171 -6.74 10.60 -0.03
N LYS A 172 -6.36 9.86 -1.08
CA LYS A 172 -6.24 10.35 -2.46
C LYS A 172 -7.43 9.98 -3.33
N THR A 173 -8.30 9.08 -2.88
CA THR A 173 -9.39 8.52 -3.70
C THR A 173 -10.36 9.60 -4.16
N GLU A 174 -10.83 10.47 -3.26
CA GLU A 174 -11.78 11.54 -3.59
C GLU A 174 -11.22 12.46 -4.69
N GLY A 175 -10.03 13.02 -4.48
CA GLY A 175 -9.40 13.92 -5.44
C GLY A 175 -9.15 13.26 -6.80
N TRP A 176 -8.84 11.96 -6.80
CA TRP A 176 -8.65 11.18 -8.02
C TRP A 176 -9.98 10.92 -8.75
N ILE A 177 -11.06 10.58 -8.05
CA ILE A 177 -12.39 10.41 -8.65
C ILE A 177 -12.83 11.73 -9.32
N GLN A 178 -12.63 12.86 -8.62
CA GLN A 178 -12.98 14.19 -9.12
C GLN A 178 -12.13 14.59 -10.34
N SER A 179 -10.82 14.31 -10.33
CA SER A 179 -9.93 14.68 -11.43
C SER A 179 -10.24 13.94 -12.74
N PHE A 180 -10.70 12.69 -12.63
CA PHE A 180 -11.16 11.90 -13.78
C PHE A 180 -12.62 12.16 -14.16
N GLY A 181 -13.34 13.01 -13.41
CA GLY A 181 -14.74 13.37 -13.68
C GLY A 181 -15.70 12.19 -13.63
N LEU A 182 -15.38 11.17 -12.82
CA LEU A 182 -16.14 9.91 -12.78
C LEU A 182 -17.56 10.14 -12.24
N GLN A 183 -18.54 9.55 -12.88
CA GLN A 183 -19.95 9.58 -12.55
C GLN A 183 -20.35 8.25 -11.88
N LEU A 184 -20.07 8.13 -10.59
CA LEU A 184 -20.46 6.97 -9.80
C LEU A 184 -21.84 7.17 -9.17
N PRO A 185 -22.64 6.10 -8.98
CA PRO A 185 -23.85 6.16 -8.17
C PRO A 185 -23.58 6.70 -6.75
N ASP A 186 -24.52 7.49 -6.22
CA ASP A 186 -24.39 8.20 -4.94
C ASP A 186 -24.05 7.27 -3.76
N ASP A 187 -24.60 6.05 -3.76
CA ASP A 187 -24.37 5.05 -2.71
C ASP A 187 -22.92 4.54 -2.67
N ILE A 188 -22.21 4.62 -3.80
CA ILE A 188 -20.79 4.24 -3.89
C ILE A 188 -19.89 5.48 -3.74
N SER A 189 -20.24 6.60 -4.39
CA SER A 189 -19.41 7.82 -4.36
C SER A 189 -19.22 8.32 -2.93
N SER A 190 -20.31 8.42 -2.17
CA SER A 190 -20.27 8.85 -0.77
C SER A 190 -19.40 7.97 0.13
N LEU A 191 -19.32 6.67 -0.18
CA LEU A 191 -18.48 5.72 0.56
C LEU A 191 -17.01 5.77 0.13
N LEU A 192 -16.72 6.08 -1.13
CA LEU A 192 -15.35 6.24 -1.63
C LEU A 192 -14.71 7.56 -1.18
N GLU A 193 -15.54 8.57 -0.91
CA GLU A 193 -15.13 9.88 -0.40
C GLU A 193 -14.99 9.91 1.14
N GLY A 194 -15.55 8.91 1.82
CA GLY A 194 -15.46 8.80 3.28
C GLY A 194 -14.17 8.15 3.80
N GLU A 195 -13.96 8.22 5.12
CA GLU A 195 -12.80 7.64 5.80
C GLU A 195 -12.96 6.13 6.09
N TYR A 196 -13.27 5.34 5.06
CA TYR A 196 -13.49 3.90 5.22
C TYR A 196 -12.24 3.10 4.87
N ARG A 197 -11.86 2.16 5.75
CA ARG A 197 -10.77 1.23 5.46
C ARG A 197 -11.10 0.29 4.29
N SER A 198 -12.35 -0.12 4.17
CA SER A 198 -12.86 -1.02 3.13
C SER A 198 -14.36 -0.84 3.02
N ILE A 199 -14.89 -0.90 1.80
CA ILE A 199 -16.32 -0.79 1.49
C ILE A 199 -16.74 -1.91 0.54
N SER A 200 -17.96 -2.44 0.69
CA SER A 200 -18.52 -3.45 -0.20
C SER A 200 -20.05 -3.40 -0.16
N LYS A 201 -20.70 -3.86 -1.25
CA LYS A 201 -22.16 -3.82 -1.39
C LYS A 201 -22.92 -4.63 -0.34
N ASN A 202 -22.36 -5.75 0.10
CA ASN A 202 -23.02 -6.70 1.01
C ASN A 202 -22.63 -6.50 2.48
N GLY A 203 -21.88 -5.45 2.80
CA GLY A 203 -21.50 -5.12 4.17
C GLY A 203 -20.29 -5.94 4.65
N THR A 204 -19.14 -5.29 4.66
CA THR A 204 -18.19 -5.38 5.77
C THR A 204 -17.46 -4.05 5.80
N ILE A 205 -17.96 -3.11 6.60
CA ILE A 205 -17.15 -2.00 7.10
C ILE A 205 -16.29 -2.66 8.19
N PRO A 206 -14.97 -2.83 8.03
CA PRO A 206 -14.16 -3.35 9.12
C PRO A 206 -14.28 -2.40 10.32
N ASP A 207 -14.46 -2.94 11.52
CA ASP A 207 -14.73 -2.25 12.81
C ASP A 207 -13.65 -1.26 13.29
N ASN A 208 -12.77 -0.76 12.44
CA ASN A 208 -11.80 0.27 12.82
C ASN A 208 -11.79 1.40 11.78
N PRO A 209 -12.35 2.59 12.10
CA PRO A 209 -11.89 3.82 11.46
C PRO A 209 -10.37 3.89 11.55
N ILE A 210 -9.74 4.53 10.58
CA ILE A 210 -8.30 4.78 10.56
C ILE A 210 -7.93 5.43 11.90
N LEU A 211 -7.34 4.66 12.82
CA LEU A 211 -6.81 5.24 14.06
C LEU A 211 -5.72 6.22 13.64
N SER A 212 -5.98 7.48 13.95
CA SER A 212 -5.05 8.61 13.99
C SER A 212 -3.77 8.24 14.75
N GLY A 213 -2.83 7.65 14.03
CA GLY A 213 -1.49 7.31 14.52
C GLY A 213 -0.50 8.46 14.43
N ILE A 214 -0.94 9.72 14.37
CA ILE A 214 -0.06 10.89 14.26
C ILE A 214 -0.32 11.96 15.35
N ASP A 215 -1.42 11.89 16.13
CA ASP A 215 -1.78 12.99 17.06
C ASP A 215 -1.57 12.71 18.56
N SER A 216 -0.99 11.59 18.97
CA SER A 216 -0.72 11.29 20.39
C SER A 216 0.73 11.56 20.85
N LEU A 217 1.60 12.10 19.99
CA LEU A 217 2.99 12.45 20.34
C LEU A 217 3.27 13.95 20.39
N CYS A 218 2.28 14.81 20.13
CA CYS A 218 2.45 16.27 20.16
C CYS A 218 1.33 16.94 20.98
N ARG A 219 1.25 16.66 22.28
CA ARG A 219 0.50 17.51 23.23
C ARG A 219 0.90 17.25 24.68
N HIS A 220 2.15 17.51 25.02
CA HIS A 220 2.54 17.93 26.37
C HIS A 220 3.65 18.98 26.18
N GLU A 221 3.50 20.10 26.89
CA GLU A 221 4.33 21.30 26.85
C GLU A 221 3.98 22.35 25.76
N ALA A 222 2.82 22.99 25.94
CA ALA A 222 2.72 24.43 25.68
C ALA A 222 1.68 25.06 26.61
N CYS A 223 2.20 25.89 27.52
CA CYS A 223 1.60 27.05 28.18
C CYS A 223 0.11 27.02 28.55
N ASP A 224 -0.16 26.94 29.86
CA ASP A 224 -1.36 27.45 30.50
C ASP A 224 -1.39 29.00 30.44
N PRO A 225 -2.41 29.63 29.86
CA PRO A 225 -2.72 31.03 30.11
C PRO A 225 -3.98 31.13 30.99
N ALA A 226 -3.75 31.55 32.23
CA ALA A 226 -4.64 32.28 33.14
C ALA A 226 -6.17 32.19 32.94
N ASP A 227 -6.86 31.67 33.96
CA ASP A 227 -8.24 32.10 34.26
C ASP A 227 -8.29 32.58 35.73
N PRO A 228 -8.64 33.86 36.00
CA PRO A 228 -8.68 34.42 37.33
C PRO A 228 -10.06 34.23 37.93
N LEU A 229 -10.19 33.61 39.10
CA LEU A 229 -11.20 33.91 40.13
C LEU A 229 -11.08 32.97 41.34
N ASN A 230 -11.28 33.56 42.52
CA ASN A 230 -11.48 32.95 43.86
C ASN A 230 -10.27 32.48 44.67
N LEU A 231 -9.60 33.45 45.30
CA LEU A 231 -8.97 33.27 46.61
C LEU A 231 -9.72 34.10 47.65
N ALA A 232 -10.60 33.44 48.40
CA ALA A 232 -11.19 33.95 49.62
C ALA A 232 -10.66 33.14 50.81
N GLY A 233 -10.02 33.83 51.76
CA GLY A 233 -10.02 33.47 53.18
C GLY A 233 -9.01 32.43 53.66
N SER A 234 -7.86 32.89 54.18
CA SER A 234 -7.07 32.15 55.18
C SER A 234 -7.86 31.97 56.49
N PRO A 235 -7.45 31.05 57.37
CA PRO A 235 -6.61 31.52 58.49
C PRO A 235 -5.46 30.58 58.89
N ALA A 236 -4.50 31.21 59.58
CA ALA A 236 -3.19 30.74 60.01
C ALA A 236 -3.18 29.61 61.05
N PRO A 237 -2.07 28.88 61.21
CA PRO A 237 -1.70 28.23 62.46
C PRO A 237 -0.70 29.07 63.26
N SER A 238 -1.01 29.20 64.56
CA SER A 238 -0.23 29.84 65.60
C SER A 238 1.08 29.11 65.92
N ILE A 239 2.10 29.90 66.30
CA ILE A 239 3.41 29.45 66.79
C ILE A 239 3.36 29.17 68.31
N THR A 240 4.32 28.35 68.78
CA THR A 240 4.81 28.07 70.15
C THR A 240 3.96 27.10 70.99
N ARG A 241 4.52 26.08 71.62
CA ARG A 241 5.85 25.91 72.23
C ARG A 241 6.25 24.44 72.28
#